data_AF-A0A846TVS3-F1
#
_entry.id   AF-A0A846TVS3-F1
#
_cell.length_a   1.000
_cell.length_b   1.000
_cell.length_c   1.000
_cell.angle_alpha   90.00
_cell.angle_beta   90.00
_cell.angle_gamma   90.00
#
_symmetry.space_group_name_H-M   'P 1'
#
loop_
_entity.id
_entity.type
_entity.pdbx_description
1 polymer ?
#
loop_
_entity_poly.entity_id
_entity_poly.type
_entity_poly.pdbx_seq_one_letter_code
_entity_poly.pdbx_strand_id
1 'polypeptide(L)' 'QWFGQEKIAYDETVVDGIDHAVGAFLDMMRGANTGKMVVRTA' A
#
# COMPACT_ATOMS: atom_id res chain seq x y z
N GLN A 1 1.98 -18.98 7.96
CA GLN A 1 1.72 -18.27 6.69
C GLN A 1 0.31 -17.68 6.80
N TRP A 2 0.16 -16.44 7.27
CA TRP A 2 -1.15 -15.90 7.69
C TRP A 2 -1.68 -14.79 6.77
N PHE A 3 -0.78 -13.91 6.30
CA PHE A 3 -1.12 -12.77 5.44
C PHE A 3 -1.67 -13.16 4.06
N GLY A 4 -1.06 -14.14 3.38
CA GLY A 4 -1.50 -14.58 2.03
C GLY A 4 -2.67 -15.57 2.03
N GLN A 5 -3.24 -15.88 3.20
CA GLN A 5 -4.38 -16.78 3.35
C GLN A 5 -5.69 -16.02 3.62
N GLU A 6 -5.69 -14.68 3.50
CA GLU A 6 -6.80 -13.79 3.85
C GLU A 6 -7.31 -13.96 5.30
N LYS A 7 -6.51 -14.60 6.16
CA LYS A 7 -6.84 -14.84 7.57
C LYS A 7 -6.73 -13.60 8.44
N ILE A 8 -6.29 -12.47 7.87
CA ILE A 8 -6.14 -11.19 8.54
C ILE A 8 -6.86 -10.16 7.65
N ALA A 9 -7.92 -9.56 8.17
CA ALA A 9 -8.51 -8.37 7.56
C ALA A 9 -7.59 -7.18 7.87
N TYR A 10 -7.11 -6.50 6.83
CA TYR A 10 -6.32 -5.29 6.97
C TYR A 10 -6.77 -4.28 5.91
N ASP A 11 -6.84 -3.02 6.29
CA ASP A 11 -7.06 -1.93 5.35
C ASP A 11 -5.75 -1.65 4.61
N GLU A 12 -5.82 -1.50 3.29
CA GLU A 12 -4.67 -1.11 2.46
C GLU A 12 -5.00 0.05 1.53
N THR A 13 -3.97 0.87 1.29
CA THR A 13 -3.97 1.95 0.30
C THR A 13 -3.22 1.46 -0.93
N VAL A 14 -3.91 1.31 -2.05
CA VAL A 14 -3.31 0.84 -3.32
C VAL A 14 -3.12 2.02 -4.26
N VAL A 15 -1.89 2.16 -4.76
CA VAL A 15 -1.51 3.15 -5.77
C VAL A 15 -1.10 2.40 -7.03
N ASP A 16 -1.69 2.74 -8.17
CA ASP A 16 -1.38 2.09 -9.44
C ASP A 16 -0.24 2.82 -10.16
N GLY A 17 0.69 2.06 -10.74
CA GLY A 17 1.81 2.57 -11.53
C GLY A 17 3.05 2.92 -10.71
N ILE A 18 4.23 2.46 -11.16
CA ILE A 18 5.51 2.74 -10.49
C ILE A 18 5.87 4.23 -10.53
N ASP A 19 5.37 4.96 -11.53
CA ASP A 19 5.58 6.40 -11.67
C ASP A 19 5.06 7.18 -10.45
N HIS A 20 4.08 6.62 -9.75
CA HIS A 20 3.51 7.19 -8.52
C HIS A 20 4.18 6.71 -7.24
N ALA A 21 5.22 5.86 -7.32
CA ALA A 21 5.85 5.26 -6.14
C ALA A 21 6.49 6.29 -5.20
N VAL A 22 7.13 7.32 -5.74
CA VAL A 22 7.74 8.39 -4.94
C VAL A 22 6.67 9.21 -4.21
N GLY A 23 5.57 9.52 -4.90
CA GLY A 23 4.42 10.21 -4.29
C GLY A 23 3.80 9.38 -3.17
N ALA A 24 3.50 8.11 -3.47
CA ALA A 24 2.98 7.15 -2.49
C ALA A 24 3.88 7.08 -1.25
N PHE A 25 5.20 6.95 -1.43
CA PHE A 25 6.14 6.90 -0.32
C PHE A 25 6.13 8.18 0.55
N LEU A 26 6.10 9.36 -0.07
CA LEU A 26 6.03 10.62 0.67
C LEU A 26 4.70 10.78 1.42
N ASP A 27 3.60 10.35 0.82
CA ASP A 27 2.28 10.34 1.45
C ASP A 27 2.22 9.35 2.61
N MET A 28 2.92 8.21 2.49
CA MET A 28 3.11 7.27 3.59
C MET A 28 3.79 7.94 4.79
N MET A 29 4.90 8.64 4.54
CA MET A 29 5.65 9.36 5.59
C MET A 29 4.85 10.49 6.24
N ARG A 30 3.88 11.06 5.52
CA ARG A 30 2.95 12.08 6.04
C ARG A 30 1.74 11.50 6.76
N GLY A 31 1.58 10.17 6.78
CA GLY A 31 0.46 9.50 7.42
C GLY A 31 -0.83 9.50 6.59
N ALA A 32 -0.75 9.75 5.29
CA ALA A 32 -1.91 9.76 4.39
C ALA A 32 -2.33 8.36 3.89
N ASN A 33 -1.77 7.29 4.47
CA ASN A 33 -2.10 5.90 4.16
C ASN A 33 -2.89 5.27 5.31
N THR A 34 -3.84 4.40 4.99
CA THR A 34 -4.52 3.56 5.98
C THR A 34 -3.83 2.20 6.01
N GLY A 35 -3.04 1.96 7.05
CA GLY A 35 -2.39 0.68 7.29
C GLY A 35 -1.23 0.39 6.34
N LYS A 36 -1.47 -0.42 5.31
CA LYS A 36 -0.44 -0.89 4.37
C LYS A 36 -0.54 -0.11 3.07
N MET A 37 0.58 0.39 2.57
CA MET A 37 0.64 1.00 1.23
C MET A 37 1.24 0.04 0.22
N VAL A 38 0.59 -0.13 -0.94
CA VAL A 38 1.04 -1.00 -2.04
C VAL A 38 1.06 -0.22 -3.33
N VAL A 39 2.20 -0.27 -4.04
CA VAL A 39 2.30 0.25 -5.41
C VAL A 39 2.20 -0.91 -6.39
N ARG A 40 1.20 -0.89 -7.27
CA ARG A 40 0.99 -1.91 -8.29
C ARG A 40 1.83 -1.60 -9.52
N THR A 41 2.80 -2.46 -9.81
CA THR A 41 3.50 -2.52 -11.09
C THR A 41 2.73 -3.48 -12.00
N ALA A 42 2.50 -3.13 -13.26
CA ALA A 42 1.82 -4.00 -14.23
C ALA A 42 2.50 -5.36 -14.40
#